data_AF-A0A1X7A3T4-F1
#
_entry.id   AF-A0A1X7A3T4-F1
#
_cell.length_a   1.000
_cell.length_b   1.000
_cell.length_c   1.000
_cell.angle_alpha   90.00
_cell.angle_beta   90.00
_cell.angle_gamma   90.00
#
_symmetry.space_group_name_H-M   'P 1'
#
loop_
_entity.id
_entity.type
_entity.pdbx_description
1 polymer ?
#
loop_
_entity_poly.entity_id
_entity_poly.type
_entity_poly.pdbx_seq_one_letter_code
_entity_poly.pdbx_strand_id
1 'polypeptide(L)'
;MSTAPAVGRTLKAVLAVQIGLGLLLVLGDIGARPGGFSLPGFGPDAPSLTEPVRPGDQRRVYDPSRPTPSTRPARTPGDLPERLTLTRIDGARYRLEGGIQPGDADRVATRLTEVSPAPDTLVLQSPGGSVTDALRLGRTLRERGIGTEVLAGEVCFSACPYLLVGGTTRTVEADGAVGVHQHYFGESTILPARFAVEDIQRGQAEVMTYLSDMGIDPMMMTHALATPPDEIYVLLPEELERYGIVDAES
;
A
#
# COMPACT_ATOMS: atom_id res chain seq x y z
N MET A 1 63.23 -16.24 -12.48
CA MET A 1 62.15 -16.71 -11.59
C MET A 1 60.82 -16.45 -12.31
N SER A 2 60.16 -17.50 -12.81
CA SER A 2 58.96 -17.38 -13.65
C SER A 2 57.70 -17.41 -12.78
N THR A 3 57.05 -16.26 -12.60
CA THR A 3 55.82 -16.08 -11.80
C THR A 3 54.52 -16.33 -12.58
N ALA A 4 54.62 -16.64 -13.88
CA ALA A 4 53.49 -16.84 -14.79
C ALA A 4 52.46 -17.91 -14.35
N PRO A 5 52.83 -19.09 -13.79
CA PRO A 5 51.83 -20.10 -13.44
C PRO A 5 50.98 -19.72 -12.21
N ALA A 6 51.49 -18.85 -11.34
CA ALA A 6 50.77 -18.39 -10.14
C ALA A 6 49.67 -17.37 -10.49
N VAL A 7 49.93 -16.48 -11.46
CA VAL A 7 48.96 -15.46 -11.90
C VAL A 7 47.77 -16.12 -12.60
N GLY A 8 48.01 -17.07 -13.52
CA GLY A 8 46.93 -17.78 -14.21
C GLY A 8 46.04 -18.58 -13.28
N ARG A 9 46.60 -19.15 -12.20
CA ARG A 9 45.85 -19.90 -11.19
C ARG A 9 45.00 -18.99 -10.30
N THR A 10 45.52 -17.81 -9.97
CA THR A 10 44.81 -16.79 -9.20
C THR A 10 43.65 -16.20 -10.01
N LEU A 11 43.85 -15.89 -11.29
CA LEU A 11 42.78 -15.40 -12.17
C LEU A 11 41.66 -16.43 -12.36
N LYS A 12 42.01 -17.73 -12.48
CA LYS A 12 41.00 -18.81 -12.53
C LYS A 12 40.22 -18.95 -11.23
N ALA A 13 40.88 -18.76 -10.08
CA ALA A 13 40.21 -18.79 -8.77
C ALA A 13 39.24 -17.61 -8.62
N VAL A 14 39.66 -16.40 -8.99
CA VAL A 14 38.81 -15.21 -8.98
C VAL A 14 37.60 -15.39 -9.91
N LEU A 15 37.83 -15.89 -11.13
CA LEU A 15 36.76 -16.16 -12.09
C LEU A 15 35.77 -17.22 -11.56
N ALA A 16 36.26 -18.28 -10.91
CA ALA A 16 35.41 -19.30 -10.31
C ALA A 16 34.55 -18.72 -9.17
N VAL A 17 35.11 -17.85 -8.34
CA VAL A 17 34.36 -17.13 -7.30
C VAL A 17 33.32 -16.19 -7.91
N GLN A 18 33.69 -15.45 -8.97
CA GLN A 18 32.76 -14.55 -9.67
C GLN A 18 31.60 -15.30 -10.33
N ILE A 19 31.87 -16.43 -10.98
CA ILE A 19 30.84 -17.32 -11.55
C ILE A 19 29.97 -17.90 -10.43
N GLY A 20 30.57 -18.34 -9.33
CA GLY A 20 29.84 -18.84 -8.16
C GLY A 20 28.89 -17.79 -7.57
N LEU A 21 29.37 -16.56 -7.40
CA LEU A 21 28.56 -15.45 -6.91
C LEU A 21 27.44 -15.08 -7.90
N GLY A 22 27.76 -15.05 -9.20
CA GLY A 22 26.75 -14.80 -10.25
C GLY A 22 25.67 -15.87 -10.30
N LEU A 23 26.04 -17.15 -10.15
CA LEU A 23 25.09 -18.26 -10.10
C LEU A 23 24.22 -18.18 -8.83
N LEU A 24 24.79 -17.79 -7.69
CA LEU A 24 24.06 -17.58 -6.43
C LEU A 24 23.03 -16.47 -6.56
N LEU A 25 23.38 -15.35 -7.20
CA LEU A 25 22.46 -14.24 -7.47
C LEU A 25 21.32 -14.67 -8.41
N VAL A 26 21.64 -15.39 -9.49
CA VAL A 26 20.63 -15.91 -10.43
C VAL A 26 19.72 -16.95 -9.76
N LEU A 27 20.24 -17.83 -8.91
CA LEU A 27 19.44 -18.80 -8.17
C LEU A 27 18.55 -18.13 -7.12
N GLY A 28 19.03 -17.08 -6.45
CA GLY A 28 18.22 -16.25 -5.55
C GLY A 28 17.05 -15.59 -6.28
N ASP A 29 17.29 -15.05 -7.47
CA ASP A 29 16.26 -14.43 -8.31
C ASP A 29 15.26 -15.44 -8.88
N ILE A 30 15.71 -16.64 -9.25
CA ILE A 30 14.83 -17.74 -9.68
C ILE A 30 13.97 -18.26 -8.52
N GLY A 31 14.51 -18.29 -7.29
CA GLY A 31 13.77 -18.65 -6.08
C GLY A 31 12.65 -17.68 -5.71
N ALA A 32 12.67 -16.44 -6.23
CA ALA A 32 11.61 -15.46 -6.08
C ALA A 32 10.43 -15.66 -7.06
N ARG A 33 10.48 -16.69 -7.92
CA ARG A 33 9.36 -17.07 -8.82
C ARG A 33 8.37 -18.02 -8.12
N PRO A 34 7.08 -18.00 -8.48
CA PRO A 34 6.09 -18.90 -7.88
C PRO A 34 6.46 -20.37 -8.18
N GLY A 35 6.75 -21.15 -7.14
CA GLY A 35 7.05 -22.59 -7.22
C GLY A 35 8.54 -23.00 -7.22
N GLY A 36 9.49 -22.08 -7.00
CA GLY A 36 10.91 -22.37 -6.82
C GLY A 36 11.31 -22.78 -5.40
N PHE A 37 12.44 -23.47 -5.24
CA PHE A 37 13.02 -23.84 -3.93
C PHE A 37 13.52 -22.58 -3.22
N SER A 38 12.81 -22.12 -2.19
CA SER A 38 13.20 -20.97 -1.38
C SER A 38 14.28 -21.35 -0.36
N LEU A 39 15.31 -20.52 -0.25
CA LEU A 39 16.17 -20.53 0.95
C LEU A 39 15.29 -20.18 2.16
N PRO A 40 15.53 -20.73 3.37
CA PRO A 40 14.80 -20.31 4.56
C PRO A 40 15.11 -18.83 4.79
N GLY A 41 14.17 -17.97 4.40
CA GLY A 41 14.16 -16.58 4.84
C GLY A 41 13.90 -16.57 6.34
N PHE A 42 14.63 -15.73 7.07
CA PHE A 42 14.08 -15.18 8.29
C PHE A 42 12.79 -14.48 7.87
N GLY A 43 11.64 -15.12 8.10
CA GLY A 43 10.33 -14.52 7.81
C GLY A 43 10.17 -13.20 8.57
N PRO A 44 9.20 -12.37 8.21
CA PRO A 44 9.02 -11.10 8.90
C PRO A 44 8.86 -11.34 10.41
N ASP A 45 9.61 -10.59 11.22
CA ASP A 45 9.46 -10.55 12.68
C ASP A 45 8.10 -9.95 13.08
N ALA A 46 7.34 -9.41 12.12
CA ALA A 46 6.07 -8.75 12.33
C ALA A 46 4.93 -9.74 12.64
N PRO A 47 4.06 -9.43 13.62
CA PRO A 47 2.85 -10.19 13.89
C PRO A 47 1.87 -10.28 12.72
N SER A 48 0.94 -11.23 12.79
CA SER A 48 -0.14 -11.37 11.79
C SER A 48 -1.17 -10.23 11.90
N LEU A 49 -1.85 -9.89 10.80
CA LEU A 49 -2.91 -8.86 10.80
C LEU A 49 -4.03 -9.12 11.83
N THR A 50 -4.23 -10.38 12.22
CA THR A 50 -5.25 -10.78 13.20
C THR A 50 -4.89 -10.50 14.66
N GLU A 51 -3.64 -10.15 14.92
CA GLU A 51 -3.18 -9.84 16.28
C GLU A 51 -3.45 -8.38 16.64
N PRO A 52 -3.88 -8.09 17.89
CA PRO A 52 -4.16 -6.74 18.34
C PRO A 52 -2.96 -5.82 18.14
N VAL A 53 -3.22 -4.58 17.69
CA VAL A 53 -2.19 -3.56 17.50
C VAL A 53 -1.97 -2.79 18.80
N ARG A 54 -0.69 -2.53 19.16
CA ARG A 54 -0.31 -1.77 20.35
C ARG A 54 0.76 -0.73 20.00
N PRO A 55 0.87 0.37 20.76
CA PRO A 55 1.96 1.33 20.58
C PRO A 55 3.33 0.65 20.59
N GLY A 56 4.11 0.86 19.52
CA GLY A 56 5.44 0.27 19.33
C GLY A 56 5.45 -1.10 18.63
N ASP A 57 4.28 -1.69 18.39
CA ASP A 57 4.08 -2.96 17.68
C ASP A 57 2.99 -2.79 16.61
N GLN A 58 3.20 -1.83 15.70
CA GLN A 58 2.20 -1.47 14.68
C GLN A 58 2.43 -2.15 13.32
N ARG A 59 3.62 -2.72 13.10
CA ARG A 59 3.96 -3.40 11.85
C ARG A 59 3.37 -4.80 11.82
N ARG A 60 2.73 -5.16 10.71
CA ARG A 60 2.07 -6.45 10.49
C ARG A 60 2.48 -7.03 9.15
N VAL A 61 2.47 -8.36 9.02
CA VAL A 61 2.64 -9.01 7.71
C VAL A 61 1.56 -8.50 6.75
N TYR A 62 1.97 -8.10 5.55
CA TYR A 62 1.06 -7.57 4.54
C TYR A 62 0.97 -8.51 3.33
N ASP A 63 -0.23 -8.99 3.08
CA ASP A 63 -0.59 -9.75 1.89
C ASP A 63 -1.87 -9.13 1.29
N PRO A 64 -1.80 -8.46 0.13
CA PRO A 64 -2.96 -7.82 -0.49
C PRO A 64 -4.07 -8.81 -0.87
N SER A 65 -3.74 -10.11 -1.03
CA SER A 65 -4.73 -11.15 -1.28
C SER A 65 -5.48 -11.59 -0.01
N ARG A 66 -4.99 -11.23 1.17
CA ARG A 66 -5.57 -11.56 2.48
C ARG A 66 -5.54 -10.36 3.42
N PRO A 67 -6.27 -9.28 3.12
CA PRO A 67 -6.09 -8.02 3.81
C PRO A 67 -6.89 -7.91 5.11
N THR A 68 -7.54 -8.98 5.59
CA THR A 68 -8.48 -8.91 6.74
C THR A 68 -7.78 -9.05 8.09
N PRO A 69 -7.85 -8.03 8.97
CA PRO A 69 -7.16 -7.99 10.26
C PRO A 69 -8.05 -8.43 11.43
N SER A 70 -9.34 -8.66 11.22
CA SER A 70 -10.25 -8.96 12.33
C SER A 70 -10.66 -10.43 12.36
N THR A 71 -10.85 -10.93 13.58
CA THR A 71 -11.51 -12.21 13.85
C THR A 71 -13.04 -12.08 13.93
N ARG A 72 -13.59 -10.85 13.84
CA ARG A 72 -15.03 -10.53 13.95
C ARG A 72 -15.40 -9.30 13.10
N PRO A 73 -15.42 -9.41 11.76
CA PRO A 73 -15.75 -8.26 10.92
C PRO A 73 -17.25 -7.96 10.96
N ALA A 74 -17.65 -6.69 10.76
CA ALA A 74 -19.07 -6.30 10.74
C ALA A 74 -19.86 -7.03 9.62
N ARG A 75 -19.16 -7.48 8.58
CA ARG A 75 -19.63 -8.41 7.54
C ARG A 75 -18.50 -9.36 7.15
N THR A 76 -18.82 -10.49 6.52
CA THR A 76 -17.81 -11.29 5.83
C THR A 76 -17.64 -10.74 4.41
N PRO A 77 -16.56 -10.00 4.09
CA PRO A 77 -16.44 -9.35 2.79
C PRO A 77 -16.27 -10.32 1.61
N GLY A 78 -15.93 -11.58 1.87
CA GLY A 78 -15.50 -12.52 0.83
C GLY A 78 -14.16 -12.10 0.24
N ASP A 79 -13.81 -12.65 -0.92
CA ASP A 79 -12.63 -12.21 -1.67
C ASP A 79 -12.92 -10.82 -2.25
N LEU A 80 -12.00 -9.88 -1.98
CA LEU A 80 -12.10 -8.54 -2.55
C LEU A 80 -11.93 -8.58 -4.08
N PRO A 81 -12.70 -7.78 -4.84
CA PRO A 81 -12.49 -7.65 -6.27
C PRO A 81 -11.06 -7.21 -6.61
N GLU A 82 -10.52 -7.71 -7.72
CA GLU A 82 -9.18 -7.31 -8.23
C GLU A 82 -9.07 -5.79 -8.47
N ARG A 83 -10.22 -5.16 -8.74
CA ARG A 83 -10.36 -3.76 -9.15
C ARG A 83 -11.50 -3.08 -8.40
N LEU A 84 -11.38 -1.76 -8.16
CA LEU A 84 -12.41 -0.98 -7.48
C LEU A 84 -13.79 -1.13 -8.10
N THR A 85 -14.74 -1.57 -7.26
CA THR A 85 -16.15 -1.77 -7.57
C THR A 85 -17.00 -0.86 -6.69
N LEU A 86 -17.96 -0.17 -7.30
CA LEU A 86 -18.89 0.73 -6.63
C LEU A 86 -20.26 0.07 -6.47
N THR A 87 -20.68 -0.19 -5.22
CA THR A 87 -21.95 -0.86 -4.89
C THR A 87 -22.77 0.01 -3.94
N ARG A 88 -24.06 0.20 -4.20
CA ARG A 88 -24.92 0.97 -3.29
C ARG A 88 -25.18 0.19 -2.01
N ILE A 89 -25.07 0.86 -0.86
CA ILE A 89 -25.45 0.30 0.45
C ILE A 89 -26.89 0.71 0.75
N ASP A 90 -27.09 2.00 0.99
CA ASP A 90 -28.37 2.63 1.30
C ASP A 90 -28.30 4.11 0.89
N GLY A 91 -29.44 4.81 0.82
CA GLY A 91 -29.45 6.25 0.57
C GLY A 91 -28.52 6.68 -0.58
N ALA A 92 -27.66 7.66 -0.30
CA ALA A 92 -26.54 8.13 -1.11
C ALA A 92 -25.17 7.58 -0.62
N ARG A 93 -25.20 6.54 0.22
CA ARG A 93 -24.02 5.85 0.76
C ARG A 93 -23.66 4.66 -0.13
N TYR A 94 -22.43 4.67 -0.64
CA TYR A 94 -21.92 3.62 -1.53
C TYR A 94 -20.68 2.99 -0.95
N ARG A 95 -20.44 1.73 -1.29
CA ARG A 95 -19.21 1.01 -1.04
C ARG A 95 -18.30 1.11 -2.24
N LEU A 96 -17.04 1.43 -2.01
CA LEU A 96 -15.97 1.37 -2.98
C LEU A 96 -14.92 0.37 -2.48
N GLU A 97 -14.89 -0.81 -3.09
CA GLU A 97 -14.06 -1.93 -2.61
C GLU A 97 -13.27 -2.63 -3.70
N GLY A 98 -12.13 -3.21 -3.31
CA GLY A 98 -11.23 -3.96 -4.21
C GLY A 98 -9.86 -3.32 -4.37
N GLY A 99 -9.02 -3.91 -5.22
CA GLY A 99 -7.71 -3.36 -5.57
C GLY A 99 -7.80 -2.07 -6.38
N ILE A 100 -6.91 -1.11 -6.14
CA ILE A 100 -6.83 0.14 -6.91
C ILE A 100 -5.96 -0.12 -8.14
N GLN A 101 -6.55 -0.15 -9.33
CA GLN A 101 -5.83 -0.47 -10.56
C GLN A 101 -5.59 0.77 -11.44
N PRO A 102 -4.59 0.73 -12.35
CA PRO A 102 -4.42 1.75 -13.37
C PRO A 102 -5.71 2.04 -14.16
N GLY A 103 -6.11 3.30 -14.22
CA GLY A 103 -7.33 3.77 -14.89
C GLY A 103 -8.59 3.73 -14.02
N ASP A 104 -8.47 3.36 -12.75
CA ASP A 104 -9.59 3.40 -11.80
C ASP A 104 -10.05 4.82 -11.51
N ALA A 105 -9.14 5.80 -11.52
CA ALA A 105 -9.51 7.19 -11.22
C ALA A 105 -10.61 7.69 -12.18
N ASP A 106 -10.40 7.58 -13.49
CA ASP A 106 -11.33 8.07 -14.50
C ASP A 106 -12.61 7.21 -14.56
N ARG A 107 -12.47 5.88 -14.43
CA ARG A 107 -13.62 4.96 -14.46
C ARG A 107 -14.55 5.22 -13.26
N VAL A 108 -13.99 5.27 -12.05
CA VAL A 108 -14.81 5.47 -10.84
C VAL A 108 -15.38 6.87 -10.83
N ALA A 109 -14.62 7.91 -11.21
CA ALA A 109 -15.14 9.28 -11.35
C ALA A 109 -16.35 9.39 -12.29
N THR A 110 -16.31 8.64 -13.40
CA THR A 110 -17.45 8.51 -14.33
C THR A 110 -18.62 7.83 -13.63
N ARG A 111 -18.39 6.67 -13.00
CA ARG A 111 -19.44 5.91 -12.33
C ARG A 111 -20.14 6.70 -11.22
N LEU A 112 -19.40 7.52 -10.47
CA LEU A 112 -19.95 8.41 -9.43
C LEU A 112 -20.96 9.43 -10.00
N THR A 113 -20.90 9.78 -11.30
CA THR A 113 -21.91 10.66 -11.94
C THR A 113 -23.13 9.91 -12.47
N GLU A 114 -23.01 8.61 -12.75
CA GLU A 114 -24.05 7.82 -13.40
C GLU A 114 -25.01 7.17 -12.41
N VAL A 115 -24.56 6.93 -11.18
CA VAL A 115 -25.40 6.32 -10.14
C VAL A 115 -26.39 7.33 -9.57
N SER A 116 -27.58 6.85 -9.22
CA SER A 116 -28.63 7.64 -8.57
C SER A 116 -29.14 6.91 -7.31
N PRO A 117 -29.24 7.59 -6.16
CA PRO A 117 -28.85 9.00 -5.94
C PRO A 117 -27.34 9.22 -6.06
N ALA A 118 -26.94 10.48 -6.30
CA ALA A 118 -25.52 10.84 -6.36
C ALA A 118 -24.86 10.52 -4.99
N PRO A 119 -23.65 9.92 -4.96
CA PRO A 119 -23.03 9.54 -3.70
C PRO A 119 -22.67 10.77 -2.85
N ASP A 120 -22.99 10.72 -1.57
CA ASP A 120 -22.50 11.67 -0.56
C ASP A 120 -21.42 11.06 0.34
N THR A 121 -21.38 9.73 0.46
CA THR A 121 -20.48 9.00 1.35
C THR A 121 -19.98 7.71 0.69
N LEU A 122 -18.68 7.43 0.83
CA LEU A 122 -18.05 6.19 0.39
C LEU A 122 -17.47 5.38 1.54
N VAL A 123 -18.01 4.17 1.76
CA VAL A 123 -17.36 3.11 2.53
C VAL A 123 -16.18 2.56 1.74
N LEU A 124 -14.98 2.70 2.26
CA LEU A 124 -13.75 2.22 1.64
C LEU A 124 -13.32 0.88 2.22
N GLN A 125 -13.11 -0.11 1.34
CA GLN A 125 -12.49 -1.37 1.72
C GLN A 125 -11.50 -1.82 0.64
N SER A 126 -10.21 -1.58 0.85
CA SER A 126 -9.20 -1.82 -0.18
C SER A 126 -7.85 -2.23 0.41
N PRO A 127 -7.16 -3.22 -0.19
CA PRO A 127 -5.77 -3.51 0.13
C PRO A 127 -4.83 -2.41 -0.40
N GLY A 128 -5.30 -1.53 -1.29
CA GLY A 128 -4.48 -0.53 -1.98
C GLY A 128 -4.21 -0.91 -3.43
N GLY A 129 -3.07 -0.43 -3.97
CA GLY A 129 -2.71 -0.59 -5.39
C GLY A 129 -2.07 0.68 -5.96
N SER A 130 -2.54 1.13 -7.14
CA SER A 130 -2.05 2.32 -7.83
C SER A 130 -2.19 3.58 -6.98
N VAL A 131 -1.04 4.13 -6.52
CA VAL A 131 -1.00 5.40 -5.80
C VAL A 131 -1.49 6.53 -6.68
N THR A 132 -1.06 6.59 -7.94
CA THR A 132 -1.48 7.64 -8.89
C THR A 132 -3.01 7.70 -9.05
N ASP A 133 -3.67 6.55 -9.19
CA ASP A 133 -5.14 6.51 -9.28
C ASP A 133 -5.80 6.89 -7.96
N ALA A 134 -5.23 6.48 -6.82
CA ALA A 134 -5.72 6.87 -5.52
C ALA A 134 -5.67 8.39 -5.30
N LEU A 135 -4.55 9.05 -5.65
CA LEU A 135 -4.42 10.51 -5.53
C LEU A 135 -5.44 11.23 -6.43
N ARG A 136 -5.54 10.83 -7.70
CA ARG A 136 -6.46 11.45 -8.68
C ARG A 136 -7.92 11.28 -8.29
N LEU A 137 -8.30 10.06 -7.87
CA LEU A 137 -9.65 9.78 -7.43
C LEU A 137 -9.96 10.51 -6.12
N GLY A 138 -9.03 10.55 -5.17
CA GLY A 138 -9.18 11.29 -3.92
C GLY A 138 -9.42 12.79 -4.14
N ARG A 139 -8.72 13.44 -5.08
CA ARG A 139 -9.03 14.83 -5.50
C ARG A 139 -10.46 14.95 -6.05
N THR A 140 -10.89 13.98 -6.85
CA THR A 140 -12.27 13.95 -7.38
C THR A 140 -13.31 13.82 -6.26
N LEU A 141 -13.03 13.01 -5.23
CA LEU A 141 -13.93 12.88 -4.07
C LEU A 141 -14.05 14.23 -3.33
N ARG A 142 -12.92 14.89 -3.08
CA ARG A 142 -12.85 16.22 -2.44
C ARG A 142 -13.66 17.25 -3.21
N GLU A 143 -13.43 17.37 -4.52
CA GLU A 143 -14.09 18.34 -5.40
C GLU A 143 -15.61 18.15 -5.43
N ARG A 144 -16.08 16.91 -5.25
CA ARG A 144 -17.51 16.56 -5.27
C ARG A 144 -18.19 16.62 -3.90
N GLY A 145 -17.45 16.92 -2.85
CA GLY A 145 -18.02 17.00 -1.51
C GLY A 145 -18.34 15.65 -0.88
N ILE A 146 -17.73 14.56 -1.36
CA ILE A 146 -18.03 13.20 -0.92
C ILE A 146 -17.25 12.88 0.37
N GLY A 147 -17.94 12.40 1.41
CA GLY A 147 -17.34 11.86 2.62
C GLY A 147 -16.80 10.44 2.44
N THR A 148 -15.89 10.03 3.31
CA THR A 148 -15.25 8.72 3.28
C THR A 148 -15.25 8.08 4.66
N GLU A 149 -15.41 6.77 4.70
CA GLU A 149 -15.46 6.01 5.94
C GLU A 149 -14.80 4.64 5.80
N VAL A 150 -14.26 4.13 6.90
CA VAL A 150 -13.81 2.74 7.02
C VAL A 150 -14.59 2.10 8.17
N LEU A 151 -15.33 1.04 7.88
CA LEU A 151 -16.18 0.38 8.87
C LEU A 151 -15.41 -0.62 9.74
N ALA A 152 -16.04 -1.01 10.83
CA ALA A 152 -15.49 -1.98 11.78
C ALA A 152 -15.11 -3.31 11.10
N GLY A 153 -13.84 -3.69 11.23
CA GLY A 153 -13.27 -4.90 10.64
C GLY A 153 -12.98 -4.80 9.14
N GLU A 154 -13.15 -3.62 8.54
CA GLU A 154 -12.73 -3.33 7.17
C GLU A 154 -11.38 -2.62 7.16
N VAL A 155 -10.75 -2.57 5.98
CA VAL A 155 -9.38 -2.08 5.84
C VAL A 155 -9.22 -1.09 4.71
N CYS A 156 -8.32 -0.15 4.95
CA CYS A 156 -7.86 0.79 3.96
C CYS A 156 -6.33 0.83 4.03
N PHE A 157 -5.68 -0.04 3.25
CA PHE A 157 -4.23 -0.24 3.28
C PHE A 157 -3.51 0.33 2.05
N SER A 158 -2.22 0.56 2.22
CA SER A 158 -1.27 0.97 1.18
C SER A 158 -1.67 2.28 0.50
N ALA A 159 -2.23 2.23 -0.73
CA ALA A 159 -2.70 3.41 -1.45
C ALA A 159 -4.12 3.87 -1.05
N CYS A 160 -4.92 3.01 -0.41
CA CYS A 160 -6.28 3.36 0.00
C CYS A 160 -6.36 4.57 0.96
N PRO A 161 -5.47 4.76 1.95
CA PRO A 161 -5.49 5.95 2.80
C PRO A 161 -5.53 7.26 2.01
N TYR A 162 -4.98 7.31 0.80
CA TYR A 162 -5.07 8.49 -0.04
C TYR A 162 -6.49 8.75 -0.56
N LEU A 163 -7.29 7.71 -0.82
CA LEU A 163 -8.73 7.88 -1.09
C LEU A 163 -9.46 8.37 0.16
N LEU A 164 -9.16 7.77 1.33
CA LEU A 164 -9.78 8.13 2.60
C LEU A 164 -9.61 9.63 2.88
N VAL A 165 -8.40 10.16 2.83
CA VAL A 165 -8.16 11.58 3.15
C VAL A 165 -8.69 12.55 2.09
N GLY A 166 -9.04 12.04 0.89
CA GLY A 166 -9.73 12.81 -0.14
C GLY A 166 -11.16 13.18 0.24
N GLY A 167 -11.77 12.50 1.21
CA GLY A 167 -13.15 12.76 1.64
C GLY A 167 -13.33 14.07 2.41
N THR A 168 -14.49 14.70 2.27
CA THR A 168 -14.84 15.95 2.98
C THR A 168 -15.10 15.78 4.46
N THR A 169 -15.66 14.64 4.84
CA THR A 169 -15.75 14.13 6.20
C THR A 169 -15.08 12.77 6.22
N ARG A 170 -14.36 12.44 7.31
CA ARG A 170 -13.52 11.24 7.37
C ARG A 170 -13.72 10.52 8.69
N THR A 171 -14.21 9.30 8.63
CA THR A 171 -14.44 8.46 9.81
C THR A 171 -13.78 7.10 9.68
N VAL A 172 -13.31 6.56 10.80
CA VAL A 172 -12.82 5.19 10.91
C VAL A 172 -13.47 4.62 12.16
N GLU A 173 -14.32 3.61 12.00
CA GLU A 173 -14.99 2.96 13.12
C GLU A 173 -13.99 2.15 13.97
N ALA A 174 -14.38 1.85 15.21
CA ALA A 174 -13.62 0.93 16.06
C ALA A 174 -13.39 -0.41 15.32
N ASP A 175 -12.18 -0.95 15.41
CA ASP A 175 -11.71 -2.13 14.67
C ASP A 175 -11.59 -1.96 13.13
N GLY A 176 -11.85 -0.77 12.58
CA GLY A 176 -11.45 -0.41 11.22
C GLY A 176 -9.94 -0.14 11.17
N ALA A 177 -9.25 -0.61 10.13
CA ALA A 177 -7.79 -0.50 10.05
C ALA A 177 -7.33 0.35 8.87
N VAL A 178 -6.55 1.39 9.15
CA VAL A 178 -5.85 2.20 8.15
C VAL A 178 -4.37 1.92 8.28
N GLY A 179 -3.73 1.61 7.17
CA GLY A 179 -2.36 1.12 7.17
C GLY A 179 -1.54 1.68 6.03
N VAL A 180 -0.28 2.00 6.31
CA VAL A 180 0.66 2.60 5.37
C VAL A 180 1.97 1.82 5.32
N HIS A 181 2.61 1.83 4.15
CA HIS A 181 3.94 1.26 3.94
C HIS A 181 4.60 1.90 2.72
N GLN A 182 5.83 1.50 2.41
CA GLN A 182 6.52 2.07 1.27
C GLN A 182 5.79 1.71 -0.02
N HIS A 183 5.65 2.70 -0.89
CA HIS A 183 4.99 2.53 -2.18
C HIS A 183 6.03 2.71 -3.29
N TYR A 184 6.06 1.77 -4.23
CA TYR A 184 6.91 1.85 -5.41
C TYR A 184 6.12 2.45 -6.57
N PHE A 185 6.56 3.60 -7.08
CA PHE A 185 6.04 4.16 -8.31
C PHE A 185 6.68 3.45 -9.50
N GLY A 186 5.90 2.62 -10.19
CA GLY A 186 6.29 2.02 -11.46
C GLY A 186 7.10 0.72 -11.33
N GLU A 187 6.48 -0.38 -11.77
CA GLU A 187 7.17 -1.64 -12.07
C GLU A 187 8.02 -1.49 -13.34
N SER A 188 9.15 -0.80 -13.26
CA SER A 188 10.17 -0.97 -14.29
C SER A 188 11.47 -1.41 -13.65
N THR A 189 11.52 -2.70 -13.32
CA THR A 189 12.72 -3.49 -13.03
C THR A 189 13.78 -3.44 -14.15
N ILE A 190 13.47 -2.78 -15.28
CA ILE A 190 14.31 -2.63 -16.47
C ILE A 190 15.06 -1.28 -16.48
N LEU A 191 14.62 -0.29 -15.70
CA LEU A 191 15.25 1.04 -15.72
C LEU A 191 16.54 1.08 -14.86
N PRO A 192 17.58 1.80 -15.31
CA PRO A 192 18.75 2.07 -14.49
C PRO A 192 18.35 2.65 -13.12
N ALA A 193 18.97 2.17 -12.04
CA ALA A 193 18.61 2.52 -10.65
C ALA A 193 18.48 4.03 -10.38
N ARG A 194 19.26 4.87 -11.07
CA ARG A 194 19.17 6.35 -10.97
C ARG A 194 17.79 6.91 -11.34
N PHE A 195 17.14 6.35 -12.37
CA PHE A 195 15.82 6.82 -12.82
C PHE A 195 14.73 6.36 -11.84
N ALA A 196 14.87 5.15 -11.29
CA ALA A 196 14.01 4.68 -10.22
C ALA A 196 14.09 5.59 -8.97
N VAL A 197 15.28 6.07 -8.59
CA VAL A 197 15.45 6.98 -7.45
C VAL A 197 14.82 8.36 -7.70
N GLU A 198 15.03 8.95 -8.89
CA GLU A 198 14.41 10.23 -9.25
C GLU A 198 12.88 10.17 -9.27
N ASP A 199 12.32 9.08 -9.80
CA ASP A 199 10.87 8.87 -9.85
C ASP A 199 10.28 8.62 -8.46
N ILE A 200 10.99 7.91 -7.59
CA ILE A 200 10.62 7.76 -6.18
C ILE A 200 10.56 9.13 -5.51
N GLN A 201 11.59 9.97 -5.64
CA GLN A 201 11.62 11.29 -5.00
C GLN A 201 10.48 12.19 -5.47
N ARG A 202 10.20 12.21 -6.78
CA ARG A 202 9.07 12.98 -7.33
C ARG A 202 7.74 12.47 -6.81
N GLY A 203 7.54 11.15 -6.79
CA GLY A 203 6.32 10.55 -6.28
C GLY A 203 6.11 10.81 -4.78
N GLN A 204 7.17 10.78 -3.97
CA GLN A 204 7.07 11.17 -2.55
C GLN A 204 6.65 12.64 -2.40
N ALA A 205 7.23 13.55 -3.19
CA ALA A 205 6.85 14.95 -3.15
C ALA A 205 5.38 15.16 -3.57
N GLU A 206 4.90 14.41 -4.58
CA GLU A 206 3.50 14.45 -5.02
C GLU A 206 2.56 13.98 -3.90
N VAL A 207 2.88 12.88 -3.22
CA VAL A 207 2.11 12.38 -2.09
C VAL A 207 2.11 13.38 -0.94
N MET A 208 3.27 13.92 -0.54
CA MET A 208 3.35 14.91 0.54
C MET A 208 2.55 16.18 0.22
N THR A 209 2.58 16.63 -1.03
CA THR A 209 1.77 17.77 -1.50
C THR A 209 0.29 17.43 -1.43
N TYR A 210 -0.11 16.24 -1.90
CA TYR A 210 -1.49 15.77 -1.82
C TYR A 210 -2.00 15.71 -0.37
N LEU A 211 -1.20 15.15 0.54
CA LEU A 211 -1.55 15.09 1.96
C LEU A 211 -1.75 16.50 2.54
N SER A 212 -0.83 17.42 2.25
CA SER A 212 -0.96 18.82 2.66
C SER A 212 -2.21 19.50 2.07
N ASP A 213 -2.52 19.27 0.79
CA ASP A 213 -3.72 19.79 0.12
C ASP A 213 -5.00 19.28 0.79
N MET A 214 -4.98 18.05 1.31
CA MET A 214 -6.10 17.41 2.01
C MET A 214 -6.15 17.73 3.52
N GLY A 215 -5.25 18.58 4.02
CA GLY A 215 -5.20 18.96 5.43
C GLY A 215 -4.65 17.87 6.35
N ILE A 216 -3.85 16.94 5.80
CA ILE A 216 -3.18 15.87 6.54
C ILE A 216 -1.74 16.28 6.83
N ASP A 217 -1.28 16.02 8.05
CA ASP A 217 0.13 16.21 8.40
C ASP A 217 1.00 15.21 7.60
N PRO A 218 1.89 15.69 6.70
CA PRO A 218 2.76 14.83 5.91
C PRO A 218 3.70 13.97 6.76
N MET A 219 3.88 14.24 8.06
CA MET A 219 4.69 13.42 8.95
C MET A 219 4.19 11.97 9.11
N MET A 220 2.92 11.69 8.78
CA MET A 220 2.44 10.31 8.59
C MET A 220 3.35 9.49 7.67
N MET A 221 3.95 10.13 6.66
CA MET A 221 4.82 9.46 5.69
C MET A 221 6.06 8.84 6.31
N THR A 222 6.46 9.25 7.52
CA THR A 222 7.57 8.59 8.23
C THR A 222 7.27 7.12 8.52
N HIS A 223 6.04 6.78 8.87
CA HIS A 223 5.61 5.39 9.09
C HIS A 223 5.55 4.62 7.78
N ALA A 224 5.01 5.23 6.73
CA ALA A 224 4.95 4.63 5.40
C ALA A 224 6.36 4.29 4.89
N LEU A 225 7.26 5.28 4.88
CA LEU A 225 8.62 5.14 4.34
C LEU A 225 9.51 4.20 5.16
N ALA A 226 9.26 4.06 6.46
CA ALA A 226 10.02 3.16 7.33
C ALA A 226 9.52 1.70 7.29
N THR A 227 8.39 1.43 6.62
CA THR A 227 7.78 0.10 6.62
C THR A 227 8.05 -0.65 5.31
N PRO A 228 8.62 -1.88 5.37
CA PRO A 228 8.83 -2.78 4.23
C PRO A 228 7.58 -2.99 3.36
N PRO A 229 7.71 -3.32 2.05
CA PRO A 229 6.55 -3.50 1.18
C PRO A 229 5.74 -4.77 1.53
N ASP A 230 6.37 -5.74 2.19
CA ASP A 230 5.78 -6.98 2.72
C ASP A 230 5.25 -6.84 4.16
N GLU A 231 5.34 -5.63 4.72
CA GLU A 231 4.73 -5.25 6.00
C GLU A 231 3.76 -4.08 5.80
N ILE A 232 2.89 -3.86 6.78
CA ILE A 232 2.01 -2.69 6.86
C ILE A 232 2.07 -2.11 8.26
N TYR A 233 2.23 -0.80 8.38
CA TYR A 233 2.13 -0.09 9.65
C TYR A 233 0.69 0.34 9.83
N VAL A 234 0.00 -0.29 10.78
CA VAL A 234 -1.39 0.05 11.12
C VAL A 234 -1.39 1.24 12.05
N LEU A 235 -2.04 2.33 11.63
CA LEU A 235 -2.14 3.56 12.41
C LEU A 235 -3.06 3.35 13.62
N LEU A 236 -2.63 3.82 14.78
CA LEU A 236 -3.44 3.85 15.98
C LEU A 236 -4.49 4.97 15.92
N PRO A 237 -5.59 4.88 16.68
CA PRO A 237 -6.60 5.93 16.75
C PRO A 237 -5.99 7.32 17.04
N GLU A 238 -5.04 7.40 17.97
CA GLU A 238 -4.38 8.66 18.33
C GLU A 238 -3.46 9.19 17.22
N GLU A 239 -2.98 8.32 16.33
CA GLU A 239 -2.22 8.72 15.13
C GLU A 239 -3.16 9.20 14.02
N LEU A 240 -4.33 8.58 13.85
CA LEU A 240 -5.36 9.04 12.91
C LEU A 240 -5.79 10.47 13.23
N GLU A 241 -6.01 10.77 14.50
CA GLU A 241 -6.33 12.13 14.96
C GLU A 241 -5.12 13.07 14.82
N ARG A 242 -3.94 12.66 15.30
CA ARG A 242 -2.73 13.49 15.27
C ARG A 242 -2.38 13.96 13.86
N TYR A 243 -2.51 13.07 12.87
CA TYR A 243 -2.22 13.40 11.48
C TYR A 243 -3.41 14.06 10.76
N GLY A 244 -4.56 14.21 11.42
CA GLY A 244 -5.76 14.81 10.85
C GLY A 244 -6.46 13.95 9.81
N ILE A 245 -6.27 12.62 9.85
CA ILE A 245 -6.89 11.65 8.93
C ILE A 245 -8.38 11.53 9.22
N VAL A 246 -8.75 11.45 10.49
CA VAL A 246 -10.13 11.52 10.93
C VAL A 246 -10.42 12.92 11.47
N ASP A 247 -11.66 13.35 11.32
CA ASP A 247 -12.10 14.61 11.92
C ASP A 247 -12.12 14.43 13.45
N ALA A 248 -11.64 15.41 14.20
CA ALA A 248 -11.68 15.35 15.66
C ALA A 248 -13.14 15.18 16.11
N GLU A 249 -13.41 14.18 16.96
CA GLU A 249 -14.75 13.99 17.51
C GLU A 249 -15.21 15.30 18.17
N SER A 250 -16.38 15.80 17.75
CA SER A 250 -17.04 16.96 18.35
C SER A 250 -17.93 16.55 19.51
#